data_AF-A0A7S1NDJ0-F1
#
_entry.id   AF-A0A7S1NDJ0-F1
#
_cell.length_a   1.000
_cell.length_b   1.000
_cell.length_c   1.000
_cell.angle_alpha   90.00
_cell.angle_beta   90.00
_cell.angle_gamma   90.00
#
_symmetry.space_group_name_H-M   'P 1'
#
loop_
_entity.id
_entity.type
_entity.pdbx_description
1 polymer ?
#
loop_
_entity_poly.entity_id
_entity_poly.type
_entity_poly.pdbx_seq_one_letter_code
_entity_poly.pdbx_strand_id
1 'polypeptide(L)'
;MTMQWKALCLTQASLTLAALGLGLSHLVLCTVCYWIVIHEEEGVVNSTIRSTYQAFVLLAAGCFFFAASPFYAWALRYPLPDKDAWCKRSCGLVLHLLLADLPLCCLELIICTEQGLAPALFGVSLFGSISSTAFSLGSLWLFLASRLAK
;
A
#
# COMPACT_ATOMS: atom_id res chain seq x y z
N MET A 1 -24.28 23.34 12.75
CA MET A 1 -23.80 22.80 11.46
C MET A 1 -22.27 22.84 11.27
N THR A 2 -21.50 23.44 12.19
CA THR A 2 -20.03 23.63 12.07
C THR A 2 -19.18 22.48 12.66
N MET A 3 -19.70 21.67 13.58
CA MET A 3 -18.96 20.53 14.18
C MET A 3 -18.84 19.32 13.25
N GLN A 4 -19.91 18.94 12.54
CA GLN A 4 -19.88 17.83 11.58
C GLN A 4 -18.90 18.08 10.44
N TRP A 5 -18.76 19.33 10.00
CA TRP A 5 -17.81 19.74 8.96
C TRP A 5 -16.35 19.60 9.39
N LYS A 6 -15.99 20.05 10.60
CA LYS A 6 -14.63 19.89 11.12
C LYS A 6 -14.26 18.42 11.34
N ALA A 7 -15.21 17.60 11.79
CA ALA A 7 -15.00 16.16 11.94
C ALA A 7 -14.77 15.46 10.59
N LEU A 8 -15.53 15.83 9.54
CA LEU A 8 -15.35 15.29 8.19
C LEU A 8 -14.03 15.74 7.53
N CYS A 9 -13.57 16.97 7.84
CA CYS A 9 -12.25 17.44 7.41
C CYS A 9 -11.11 16.69 8.13
N LEU A 10 -11.22 16.47 9.43
CA LEU A 10 -10.16 15.73 10.15
C LEU A 10 -10.02 14.30 9.62
N THR A 11 -11.12 13.66 9.25
CA THR A 11 -11.12 12.26 8.79
C THR A 11 -10.45 12.09 7.44
N GLN A 12 -10.64 13.00 6.47
CA GLN A 12 -10.06 12.83 5.14
C GLN A 12 -8.55 13.12 5.08
N ALA A 13 -8.06 14.15 5.77
CA ALA A 13 -6.62 14.39 5.91
C ALA A 13 -5.94 13.21 6.63
N SER A 14 -6.54 12.73 7.72
CA SER A 14 -6.04 11.56 8.46
C SER A 14 -5.99 10.30 7.60
N LEU A 15 -7.00 10.05 6.78
CA LEU A 15 -7.01 8.92 5.84
C LEU A 15 -5.92 9.04 4.76
N THR A 16 -5.63 10.26 4.29
CA THR A 16 -4.58 10.48 3.28
C THR A 16 -3.19 10.30 3.89
N LEU A 17 -2.98 10.78 5.12
CA LEU A 17 -1.77 10.53 5.89
C LEU A 17 -1.60 9.06 6.24
N ALA A 18 -2.69 8.36 6.58
CA ALA A 18 -2.69 6.92 6.82
C ALA A 18 -2.30 6.15 5.55
N ALA A 19 -2.86 6.51 4.38
CA ALA A 19 -2.48 5.91 3.10
C ALA A 19 -0.98 6.09 2.78
N LEU A 20 -0.48 7.30 3.01
CA LEU A 20 0.94 7.63 2.79
C LEU A 20 1.85 6.88 3.77
N GLY A 21 1.48 6.84 5.05
CA GLY A 21 2.23 6.15 6.09
C GLY A 21 2.24 4.63 5.94
N LEU A 22 1.10 4.03 5.60
CA LEU A 22 0.98 2.60 5.33
C LEU A 22 1.77 2.20 4.10
N GLY A 23 1.64 2.94 2.99
CA GLY A 23 2.40 2.63 1.78
C GLY A 23 3.92 2.76 1.96
N LEU A 24 4.38 3.75 2.73
CA LEU A 24 5.80 3.87 3.07
C LEU A 24 6.26 2.72 3.98
N SER A 25 5.47 2.38 5.00
CA SER A 25 5.81 1.30 5.94
C SER A 25 5.87 -0.05 5.23
N HIS A 26 4.89 -0.32 4.36
CA HIS A 26 4.85 -1.52 3.52
C HIS A 26 6.09 -1.62 2.63
N LEU A 27 6.45 -0.54 1.93
CA LEU A 27 7.65 -0.50 1.10
C LEU A 27 8.94 -0.78 1.91
N VAL A 28 9.06 -0.17 3.09
CA VAL A 28 10.22 -0.39 3.98
C VAL A 28 10.26 -1.85 4.43
N LEU A 29 9.13 -2.41 4.86
CA LEU A 29 9.04 -3.80 5.30
C LEU A 29 9.42 -4.78 4.18
N CYS A 30 8.88 -4.63 2.97
CA CYS A 30 9.23 -5.50 1.85
C CYS A 30 10.70 -5.34 1.45
N THR A 31 11.26 -4.13 1.51
CA THR A 31 12.68 -3.90 1.23
C THR A 31 13.57 -4.61 2.25
N VAL A 32 13.26 -4.47 3.55
CA VAL A 32 13.99 -5.13 4.63
C VAL A 32 13.84 -6.65 4.53
N CYS A 33 12.64 -7.13 4.23
CA CYS A 33 12.36 -8.56 4.02
C CYS A 33 13.18 -9.12 2.85
N TYR A 34 13.26 -8.39 1.74
CA TYR A 34 14.09 -8.79 0.61
C TYR A 34 15.55 -9.00 1.03
N TRP A 35 16.14 -7.99 1.68
CA TRP A 35 17.56 -8.02 2.04
C TRP A 35 17.91 -9.06 3.09
N ILE A 36 17.10 -9.19 4.14
CA ILE A 36 17.44 -10.05 5.29
C ILE A 36 17.02 -11.50 5.07
N VAL A 37 15.92 -11.73 4.35
CA VAL A 37 15.31 -13.05 4.24
C VAL A 37 15.48 -13.63 2.85
N ILE A 38 14.97 -12.94 1.83
CA ILE A 38 14.85 -13.50 0.48
C ILE A 38 16.20 -13.57 -0.26
N HIS A 39 17.10 -12.63 0.04
CA HIS A 39 18.45 -12.57 -0.56
C HIS A 39 19.39 -13.62 0.04
N GLU A 40 19.43 -13.74 1.37
CA GLU A 40 20.39 -14.56 2.11
C GLU A 40 20.05 -16.06 2.11
N GLU A 41 18.78 -16.46 1.98
CA GLU A 41 18.39 -17.88 1.97
C GLU A 41 18.63 -18.54 0.60
N GLU A 42 19.90 -18.75 0.27
CA GLU A 42 20.35 -19.57 -0.85
C GLU A 42 19.95 -21.05 -0.65
N GLY A 43 18.92 -21.48 -1.36
CA GLY A 43 18.45 -22.88 -1.38
C GLY A 43 17.00 -23.10 -0.98
N VAL A 44 16.39 -22.13 -0.27
CA VAL A 44 14.96 -22.18 0.10
C VAL A 44 14.11 -21.40 -0.90
N VAL A 45 14.59 -20.23 -1.33
CA VAL A 45 13.88 -19.38 -2.30
C VAL A 45 14.41 -19.58 -3.72
N ASN A 46 13.53 -19.97 -4.63
CA ASN A 46 13.85 -20.08 -6.06
C ASN A 46 14.40 -18.76 -6.62
N SER A 47 15.46 -18.81 -7.43
CA SER A 47 16.07 -17.65 -8.08
C SER A 47 15.09 -16.80 -8.87
N THR A 48 14.09 -17.42 -9.51
CA THR A 48 13.03 -16.72 -10.25
C THR A 48 12.16 -15.89 -9.31
N ILE A 49 11.80 -16.45 -8.14
CA ILE A 49 10.99 -15.75 -7.14
C ILE A 49 11.80 -14.62 -6.51
N ARG A 50 13.09 -14.85 -6.23
CA ARG A 50 14.00 -13.82 -5.71
C ARG A 50 14.09 -12.61 -6.66
N SER A 51 14.36 -12.84 -7.95
CA SER A 51 14.43 -11.75 -8.93
C SER A 51 13.08 -11.06 -9.13
N THR A 52 11.98 -11.83 -9.11
CA THR A 52 10.62 -11.29 -9.23
C THR A 52 10.26 -10.41 -8.04
N TYR A 53 10.59 -10.84 -6.81
CA TYR A 53 10.36 -10.08 -5.59
C TYR A 53 11.15 -8.77 -5.62
N GLN A 54 12.44 -8.83 -5.98
CA GLN A 54 13.27 -7.64 -6.14
C GLN A 54 12.68 -6.66 -7.15
N ALA A 55 12.23 -7.16 -8.31
CA ALA A 55 11.63 -6.33 -9.35
C ALA A 55 10.35 -5.63 -8.85
N PHE A 56 9.49 -6.33 -8.12
CA PHE A 56 8.28 -5.75 -7.54
C PHE A 56 8.58 -4.76 -6.41
N VAL A 57 9.59 -4.99 -5.59
CA VAL A 57 10.03 -3.99 -4.58
C VAL A 57 10.52 -2.71 -5.24
N LEU A 58 11.32 -2.82 -6.31
CA LEU A 58 11.79 -1.66 -7.07
C LEU A 58 10.64 -0.93 -7.77
N LEU A 59 9.70 -1.67 -8.36
CA LEU A 59 8.49 -1.12 -8.97
C LEU A 59 7.63 -0.41 -7.93
N ALA A 60 7.44 -1.01 -6.76
CA ALA A 60 6.70 -0.43 -5.65
C ALA A 60 7.35 0.87 -5.15
N ALA A 61 8.68 0.89 -5.01
CA ALA A 61 9.43 2.09 -4.66
C ALA A 61 9.21 3.21 -5.69
N GLY A 62 9.40 2.88 -6.98
CA GLY A 62 9.20 3.83 -8.07
C GLY A 62 7.76 4.36 -8.10
N CYS A 63 6.77 3.47 -7.98
CA CYS A 63 5.37 3.85 -7.94
C CYS A 63 5.05 4.74 -6.72
N PHE A 64 5.57 4.41 -5.53
CA PHE A 64 5.31 5.22 -4.34
C PHE A 64 5.90 6.62 -4.45
N PHE A 65 7.19 6.73 -4.79
CA PHE A 65 7.87 8.03 -4.83
C PHE A 65 7.46 8.90 -6.01
N PHE A 66 7.26 8.33 -7.20
CA PHE A 66 7.02 9.11 -8.41
C PHE A 66 5.56 9.17 -8.85
N ALA A 67 4.69 8.31 -8.33
CA ALA A 67 3.28 8.27 -8.72
C ALA A 67 2.34 8.52 -7.54
N ALA A 68 2.27 7.61 -6.56
CA ALA A 68 1.28 7.66 -5.48
C ALA A 68 1.49 8.83 -4.51
N SER A 69 2.73 9.09 -4.07
CA SER A 69 3.00 10.15 -3.09
C SER A 69 2.73 11.57 -3.62
N PRO A 70 3.01 11.93 -4.89
CA PRO A 70 2.50 13.18 -5.47
C PRO A 70 0.98 13.31 -5.41
N PHE A 71 0.23 12.24 -5.70
CA PHE A 71 -1.23 12.26 -5.61
C PHE A 71 -1.71 12.48 -4.16
N TYR A 72 -1.07 11.85 -3.17
CA TYR A 72 -1.38 12.07 -1.76
C TYR A 72 -1.04 13.49 -1.30
N ALA A 73 0.16 13.98 -1.64
CA ALA A 73 0.57 15.35 -1.34
C ALA A 73 -0.36 16.37 -1.98
N TRP A 74 -0.83 16.12 -3.20
CA TRP A 74 -1.79 16.98 -3.88
C TRP A 74 -3.17 16.91 -3.24
N ALA A 75 -3.63 15.73 -2.84
CA ALA A 75 -4.90 15.56 -2.13
C ALA A 75 -4.92 16.33 -0.79
N LEU A 76 -3.78 16.45 -0.10
CA LEU A 76 -3.66 17.24 1.13
C LEU A 76 -3.77 18.75 0.92
N ARG A 77 -3.59 19.28 -0.30
CA ARG A 77 -3.67 20.72 -0.58
C ARG A 77 -5.09 21.25 -0.70
N TYR A 78 -6.08 20.38 -0.93
CA TYR A 78 -7.46 20.80 -1.16
C TYR A 78 -8.21 20.99 0.16
N PRO A 79 -8.97 22.08 0.32
CA PRO A 79 -9.82 22.27 1.48
C PRO A 79 -10.90 21.17 1.49
N LEU A 80 -11.17 20.62 2.65
CA LEU A 80 -12.05 19.46 2.81
C LEU A 80 -13.52 19.90 2.97
N PRO A 81 -14.52 19.13 2.47
CA PRO A 81 -14.48 17.94 1.64
C PRO A 81 -14.63 18.30 0.15
N ASP A 82 -13.51 18.55 -0.53
CA ASP A 82 -13.52 18.74 -1.98
C ASP A 82 -13.59 17.38 -2.72
N LYS A 83 -14.43 17.30 -3.76
CA LYS A 83 -14.52 16.14 -4.65
C LYS A 83 -13.19 15.85 -5.33
N ASP A 84 -12.42 16.89 -5.60
CA ASP A 84 -11.12 16.78 -6.27
C ASP A 84 -10.06 16.15 -5.36
N ALA A 85 -10.12 16.44 -4.06
CA ALA A 85 -9.27 15.82 -3.05
C ALA A 85 -9.48 14.30 -2.98
N TRP A 86 -10.74 13.86 -3.01
CA TRP A 86 -11.10 12.43 -3.01
C TRP A 86 -10.63 11.74 -4.29
N CYS A 87 -10.85 12.34 -5.45
CA CYS A 87 -10.42 11.76 -6.73
C CYS A 87 -8.90 11.54 -6.75
N LYS A 88 -8.12 12.54 -6.34
CA LYS A 88 -6.65 12.46 -6.30
C LYS A 88 -6.15 11.40 -5.33
N ARG A 89 -6.74 11.32 -4.13
CA ARG A 89 -6.40 10.27 -3.18
C ARG A 89 -6.72 8.89 -3.74
N SER A 90 -7.89 8.71 -4.35
CA SER A 90 -8.27 7.45 -4.99
C SER A 90 -7.33 7.07 -6.13
N CYS A 91 -6.87 8.02 -6.94
CA CYS A 91 -5.85 7.76 -7.97
C CYS A 91 -4.53 7.27 -7.34
N GLY A 92 -4.06 7.93 -6.29
CA GLY A 92 -2.86 7.49 -5.54
C GLY A 92 -3.04 6.08 -4.97
N LEU A 93 -4.19 5.80 -4.36
CA LEU A 93 -4.53 4.49 -3.81
C LEU A 93 -4.60 3.41 -4.89
N VAL A 94 -5.21 3.68 -6.04
CA VAL A 94 -5.29 2.71 -7.16
C VAL A 94 -3.90 2.39 -7.69
N LEU A 95 -3.06 3.40 -7.89
CA LEU A 95 -1.69 3.20 -8.37
C LEU A 95 -0.87 2.37 -7.38
N HIS A 96 -0.94 2.73 -6.09
CA HIS A 96 -0.23 2.00 -5.05
C HIS A 96 -0.75 0.56 -4.90
N LEU A 97 -2.07 0.38 -4.92
CA LEU A 97 -2.69 -0.93 -4.80
C LEU A 97 -2.28 -1.87 -5.94
N LEU A 98 -2.38 -1.41 -7.18
CA LEU A 98 -2.16 -2.26 -8.35
C LEU A 98 -0.68 -2.53 -8.65
N LEU A 99 0.20 -1.57 -8.34
CA LEU A 99 1.62 -1.65 -8.70
C LEU A 99 2.53 -2.02 -7.53
N ALA A 100 2.05 -1.93 -6.28
CA ALA A 100 2.82 -2.24 -5.08
C ALA A 100 2.10 -3.27 -4.18
N ASP A 101 0.96 -2.90 -3.59
CA ASP A 101 0.32 -3.72 -2.53
C ASP A 101 -0.05 -5.11 -3.04
N LEU A 102 -0.84 -5.19 -4.12
CA LEU A 102 -1.40 -6.44 -4.62
C LEU A 102 -0.31 -7.41 -5.15
N PRO A 103 0.63 -6.98 -6.01
CA PRO A 103 1.65 -7.89 -6.51
C PRO A 103 2.57 -8.43 -5.41
N LEU A 104 3.00 -7.57 -4.47
CA LEU A 104 3.84 -8.00 -3.35
C LEU A 104 3.08 -8.90 -2.39
N CYS A 105 1.82 -8.58 -2.05
CA CYS A 105 1.00 -9.42 -1.20
C CYS A 105 0.77 -10.81 -1.82
N CYS A 106 0.47 -10.90 -3.11
CA CYS A 106 0.30 -12.18 -3.80
C CYS A 106 1.60 -12.99 -3.80
N LEU A 107 2.73 -12.34 -4.06
CA LEU A 107 4.02 -13.03 -4.10
C LEU A 107 4.45 -13.53 -2.72
N GLU A 108 4.22 -12.75 -1.66
CA GLU A 108 4.48 -13.18 -0.28
C GLU A 108 3.57 -14.33 0.14
N LEU A 109 2.30 -14.33 -0.28
CA LEU A 109 1.42 -15.48 -0.06
C LEU A 109 1.95 -16.74 -0.74
N ILE A 110 2.39 -16.64 -2.00
CA ILE A 110 2.97 -17.76 -2.75
C ILE A 110 4.22 -18.30 -2.04
N ILE A 111 5.15 -17.43 -1.63
CA ILE A 111 6.35 -17.82 -0.89
C ILE A 111 5.97 -18.52 0.42
N CYS A 112 5.00 -17.97 1.16
CA CYS A 112 4.52 -18.55 2.40
C CYS A 112 3.92 -19.96 2.20
N THR A 113 3.11 -20.14 1.16
CA THR A 113 2.38 -21.40 0.92
C THR A 113 3.21 -22.47 0.23
N GLU A 114 4.08 -22.09 -0.71
CA GLU A 114 4.82 -23.05 -1.55
C GLU A 114 6.22 -23.34 -1.04
N GLN A 115 6.90 -22.35 -0.44
CA GLN A 115 8.29 -22.50 0.04
C GLN A 115 8.38 -22.69 1.54
N GLY A 116 7.26 -22.59 2.27
CA GLY A 116 7.20 -22.84 3.70
C GLY A 116 8.10 -21.92 4.52
N LEU A 117 8.37 -20.71 4.02
CA LEU A 117 9.25 -19.75 4.67
C LEU A 117 8.65 -19.32 6.02
N ALA A 118 9.27 -19.78 7.12
CA ALA A 118 8.85 -19.47 8.48
C ALA A 118 9.67 -18.41 9.26
N PRO A 119 10.57 -17.57 8.66
CA PRO A 119 11.25 -16.55 9.45
C PRO A 119 10.27 -15.46 9.91
N ALA A 120 10.38 -15.06 11.19
CA ALA A 120 9.46 -14.10 11.80
C ALA A 120 9.37 -12.76 11.02
N LEU A 121 10.48 -12.30 10.46
CA LEU A 121 10.55 -11.09 9.62
C LEU A 121 9.71 -11.20 8.35
N PHE A 122 9.63 -12.38 7.74
CA PHE A 122 8.79 -12.63 6.58
C PHE A 122 7.30 -12.55 6.95
N GLY A 123 6.92 -13.13 8.09
CA GLY A 123 5.55 -13.02 8.62
C GLY A 123 5.13 -11.57 8.90
N VAL A 124 6.04 -10.73 9.40
CA VAL A 124 5.77 -9.29 9.59
C VAL A 124 5.59 -8.56 8.25
N SER A 125 6.41 -8.87 7.24
CA SER A 125 6.25 -8.32 5.89
C SER A 125 4.89 -8.68 5.29
N LEU A 126 4.53 -9.98 5.34
CA LEU A 126 3.26 -10.49 4.86
C LEU A 126 2.06 -9.82 5.56
N PHE A 127 2.11 -9.68 6.89
CA PHE A 127 1.08 -8.96 7.63
C PHE A 127 0.98 -7.49 7.20
N GLY A 128 2.13 -6.84 6.95
CA GLY A 128 2.20 -5.49 6.40
C GLY A 128 1.51 -5.39 5.04
N SER A 129 1.82 -6.30 4.12
CA SER A 129 1.21 -6.35 2.78
C SER A 129 -0.29 -6.57 2.82
N ILE A 130 -0.77 -7.50 3.65
CA ILE A 130 -2.20 -7.75 3.85
C ILE A 130 -2.89 -6.49 4.41
N SER A 131 -2.29 -5.87 5.42
CA SER A 131 -2.84 -4.66 6.04
C SER A 131 -2.91 -3.49 5.07
N SER A 132 -1.86 -3.27 4.29
CA SER A 132 -1.80 -2.22 3.25
C SER A 132 -2.85 -2.45 2.18
N THR A 133 -2.91 -3.67 1.63
CA THR A 133 -3.89 -4.07 0.61
C THR A 133 -5.33 -3.90 1.10
N ALA A 134 -5.63 -4.37 2.32
CA ALA A 134 -6.96 -4.26 2.91
C ALA A 134 -7.37 -2.80 3.14
N PHE A 135 -6.43 -1.95 3.60
CA PHE A 135 -6.68 -0.52 3.76
C PHE A 135 -6.96 0.17 2.42
N SER A 136 -6.16 -0.13 1.40
CA SER A 136 -6.33 0.42 0.04
C SER A 136 -7.68 0.03 -0.56
N LEU A 137 -8.04 -1.27 -0.49
CA LEU A 137 -9.34 -1.77 -0.96
C LEU A 137 -10.51 -1.18 -0.18
N GLY A 138 -10.43 -1.15 1.16
CA GLY A 138 -11.48 -0.58 2.00
C GLY A 138 -11.70 0.91 1.72
N SER A 139 -10.61 1.66 1.53
CA SER A 139 -10.66 3.10 1.21
C SER A 139 -11.29 3.37 -0.17
N LEU A 140 -10.97 2.53 -1.16
CA LEU A 140 -11.58 2.61 -2.50
C LEU A 140 -13.04 2.18 -2.49
N TRP A 141 -13.38 1.14 -1.73
CA TRP A 141 -14.77 0.70 -1.56
C TRP A 141 -15.63 1.80 -0.95
N LEU A 142 -15.17 2.43 0.14
CA LEU A 142 -15.89 3.55 0.76
C LEU A 142 -16.10 4.72 -0.22
N PHE A 143 -15.10 4.99 -1.06
CA PHE A 143 -15.24 5.99 -2.11
C PHE A 143 -16.32 5.61 -3.13
N LEU A 144 -16.30 4.38 -3.64
CA LEU A 144 -17.30 3.90 -4.60
C LEU A 144 -18.72 3.88 -3.99
N ALA A 145 -18.86 3.36 -2.78
CA ALA A 145 -20.14 3.33 -2.05
C ALA A 145 -20.70 4.76 -1.86
N SER A 146 -19.86 5.74 -1.55
CA SER A 146 -20.27 7.15 -1.42
C SER A 146 -20.76 7.78 -2.73
N ARG A 147 -20.37 7.23 -3.88
CA ARG A 147 -20.80 7.66 -5.21
C ARG A 147 -22.08 6.98 -5.66
N LEU A 148 -22.28 5.72 -5.28
CA LEU A 148 -23.47 4.93 -5.60
C LEU A 148 -24.67 5.28 -4.71
N ALA A 149 -24.44 5.78 -3.49
CA ALA A 149 -25.49 6.19 -2.55
C ALA A 149 -26.13 7.56 -2.90
N LYS A 150 -25.83 8.12 -4.08
CA LYS A 150 -26.41 9.37 -4.61
C LYS A 150 -27.31 9.05 -5.79
#